data_AF-A0A2V7UZ94-F1
#
_entry.id   AF-A0A2V7UZ94-F1
#
_cell.length_a   1.000
_cell.length_b   1.000
_cell.length_c   1.000
_cell.angle_alpha   90.00
_cell.angle_beta   90.00
_cell.angle_gamma   90.00
#
_symmetry.space_group_name_H-M   'P 1'
#
loop_
_entity.id
_entity.type
_entity.pdbx_description
1 polymer ?
#
loop_
_entity_poly.entity_id
_entity_poly.type
_entity_poly.pdbx_seq_one_letter_code
_entity_poly.pdbx_strand_id
1 'polypeptide(L)'
;MRWGTIGAGAALVLLAALTALAQEDPVLNRYEALYGTPVDVSLSDLVQNPMAYSNRSVRTSGRLEISTAIQARRTYVLTDSMINTALLQPVPEIGAEFESDAMKFLGRETQITGLAQELQVSGGDPTQARVAITFWQFLGPPEEIKGPLKFVEANLEGLVSRPGKQDGQTVRVVGKFRGRNLYGDLPARSERASSDWVIKDDLYAVWVSGRKPKGPGWELDASLKRDTGKWIEVVGRPETRNGVTYIKAMQVRITDPPRPTADAAPPPPPPERPKVPPVVVFALPLDGEGDVPSDSRFVVQFNKDMDEATFKDHVMLRYVGPVLPGDREFDGVKLSYDQGRRALTVDPGDVLRPGRQIELMLLPGISDLDGLTLVARPGKQFDGAADVLRFRVGT
;
A
#
# COMPACT_ATOMS: atom_id res chain seq x y z
N MET A 1 -53.99 44.20 1.44
CA MET A 1 -52.99 45.29 1.57
C MET A 1 -51.98 44.91 2.65
N ARG A 2 -50.67 45.01 2.31
CA ARG A 2 -49.45 44.90 3.16
C ARG A 2 -49.17 43.51 3.78
N TRP A 3 -48.20 42.70 3.32
CA TRP A 3 -46.71 42.79 3.25
C TRP A 3 -45.97 42.64 4.59
N GLY A 4 -45.02 41.69 4.61
CA GLY A 4 -43.96 41.50 5.63
C GLY A 4 -43.43 40.04 5.68
N THR A 5 -42.72 39.54 4.66
CA THR A 5 -41.24 39.33 4.58
C THR A 5 -40.57 38.30 5.52
N ILE A 6 -40.12 37.19 4.89
CA ILE A 6 -38.78 36.55 4.87
C ILE A 6 -38.17 36.03 6.19
N GLY A 7 -37.84 34.73 6.17
CA GLY A 7 -36.80 34.13 7.00
C GLY A 7 -36.52 32.68 6.59
N ALA A 8 -35.56 32.48 5.68
CA ALA A 8 -35.12 31.17 5.20
C ALA A 8 -34.30 30.43 6.28
N GLY A 9 -34.68 29.18 6.58
CA GLY A 9 -33.91 28.26 7.42
C GLY A 9 -33.66 26.97 6.64
N ALA A 10 -32.50 26.86 6.01
CA ALA A 10 -32.02 25.63 5.39
C ALA A 10 -31.53 24.66 6.49
N ALA A 11 -32.25 23.55 6.67
CA ALA A 11 -31.79 22.43 7.49
C ALA A 11 -30.93 21.51 6.62
N LEU A 12 -29.60 21.56 6.83
CA LEU A 12 -28.67 20.59 6.28
C LEU A 12 -28.62 19.38 7.23
N VAL A 13 -29.23 18.27 6.82
CA VAL A 13 -29.08 16.97 7.49
C VAL A 13 -27.79 16.33 6.97
N LEU A 14 -26.75 16.32 7.81
CA LEU A 14 -25.52 15.58 7.58
C LEU A 14 -25.77 14.09 7.85
N LEU A 15 -26.04 13.33 6.78
CA LEU A 15 -25.87 11.87 6.78
C LEU A 15 -24.36 11.58 6.78
N ALA A 16 -23.84 11.14 7.92
CA ALA A 16 -22.50 10.58 7.99
C ALA A 16 -22.51 9.20 7.34
N ALA A 17 -22.03 9.11 6.10
CA ALA A 17 -21.73 7.85 5.46
C ALA A 17 -20.51 7.22 6.13
N LEU A 18 -20.74 6.14 6.90
CA LEU A 18 -19.71 5.19 7.28
C LEU A 18 -19.14 4.57 6.00
N THR A 19 -17.99 5.05 5.54
CA THR A 19 -17.18 4.33 4.57
C THR A 19 -16.64 3.08 5.26
N ALA A 20 -17.28 1.95 4.97
CA ALA A 20 -16.77 0.63 5.28
C ALA A 20 -15.32 0.51 4.78
N LEU A 21 -14.45 0.00 5.65
CA LEU A 21 -13.12 -0.48 5.29
C LEU A 21 -13.31 -1.58 4.24
N ALA A 22 -13.19 -1.23 2.97
CA ALA A 22 -12.99 -2.20 1.91
C ALA A 22 -11.59 -2.77 2.10
N GLN A 23 -11.54 -3.97 2.65
CA GLN A 23 -10.39 -4.86 2.55
C GLN A 23 -10.16 -5.08 1.05
N GLU A 24 -9.18 -4.40 0.45
CA GLU A 24 -8.80 -4.62 -0.94
C GLU A 24 -8.20 -6.03 -1.05
N ASP A 25 -9.01 -6.96 -1.56
CA ASP A 25 -8.55 -8.26 -2.03
C ASP A 25 -7.38 -8.07 -3.00
N PRO A 26 -6.38 -8.98 -3.01
CA PRO A 26 -5.32 -8.94 -4.02
C PRO A 26 -5.99 -8.95 -5.40
N VAL A 27 -5.77 -7.88 -6.17
CA VAL A 27 -6.44 -7.62 -7.44
C VAL A 27 -6.03 -8.67 -8.48
N LEU A 28 -6.72 -9.81 -8.46
CA LEU A 28 -6.63 -10.85 -9.46
C LEU A 28 -7.29 -10.34 -10.74
N ASN A 29 -6.64 -10.55 -11.89
CA ASN A 29 -7.31 -10.37 -13.18
C ASN A 29 -8.60 -11.20 -13.17
N ARG A 30 -9.72 -10.71 -13.70
CA ARG A 30 -11.01 -11.44 -13.68
C ARG A 30 -10.90 -12.90 -14.15
N TYR A 31 -9.98 -13.19 -15.06
CA TYR A 31 -9.71 -14.55 -15.52
C TYR A 31 -8.93 -15.39 -14.51
N GLU A 32 -8.01 -14.79 -13.77
CA GLU A 32 -7.33 -15.44 -12.63
C GLU A 32 -8.27 -15.63 -11.44
N ALA A 33 -9.27 -14.75 -11.26
CA ALA A 33 -10.34 -14.94 -10.28
C ALA A 33 -11.25 -16.12 -10.66
N LEU A 34 -11.49 -16.35 -11.96
CA LEU A 34 -12.32 -17.46 -12.45
C LEU A 34 -11.56 -18.80 -12.54
N TYR A 35 -10.30 -18.78 -12.97
CA TYR A 35 -9.53 -19.99 -13.32
C TYR A 35 -8.32 -20.23 -12.43
N GLY A 36 -8.13 -19.40 -11.40
CA GLY A 36 -6.99 -19.47 -10.48
C GLY A 36 -5.72 -18.82 -11.03
N THR A 37 -4.67 -18.84 -10.20
CA THR A 37 -3.36 -18.34 -10.57
C THR A 37 -2.74 -19.21 -11.68
N PRO A 38 -2.12 -18.60 -12.72
CA PRO A 38 -1.53 -19.36 -13.81
C PRO A 38 -0.39 -20.25 -13.32
N VAL A 39 -0.39 -21.51 -13.75
CA VAL A 39 0.71 -22.45 -13.51
C VAL A 39 1.71 -22.37 -14.66
N ASP A 40 2.99 -22.20 -14.33
CA ASP A 40 4.07 -22.28 -15.32
C ASP A 40 4.23 -23.73 -15.81
N VAL A 41 4.09 -23.94 -17.11
CA VAL A 41 4.17 -25.27 -17.74
C VAL A 41 4.86 -25.17 -19.10
N SER A 42 5.70 -26.16 -19.43
CA SER A 42 6.29 -26.23 -20.77
C SER A 42 5.22 -26.61 -21.80
N LEU A 43 5.39 -26.13 -23.04
CA LEU A 43 4.46 -26.46 -24.12
C LEU A 43 4.42 -27.98 -24.37
N SER A 44 5.56 -28.66 -24.26
CA SER A 44 5.67 -30.11 -24.37
C SER A 44 4.81 -30.85 -23.36
N ASP A 45 4.87 -30.47 -22.08
CA ASP A 45 4.12 -31.12 -21.02
C ASP A 45 2.62 -30.83 -21.14
N LEU A 46 2.28 -29.61 -21.55
CA LEU A 46 0.90 -29.23 -21.84
C LEU A 46 0.28 -30.10 -22.94
N VAL A 47 1.03 -30.39 -24.01
CA VAL A 47 0.55 -31.18 -25.16
C VAL A 47 0.57 -32.69 -24.88
N GLN A 48 1.53 -33.18 -24.09
CA GLN A 48 1.62 -34.60 -23.74
C GLN A 48 0.65 -35.00 -22.63
N ASN A 49 0.36 -34.10 -21.70
CA ASN A 49 -0.50 -34.33 -20.55
C ASN A 49 -1.68 -33.34 -20.50
N PRO A 50 -2.51 -33.21 -21.56
CA PRO A 50 -3.53 -32.16 -21.65
C PRO A 50 -4.59 -32.27 -20.54
N MET A 51 -4.91 -33.49 -20.10
CA MET A 51 -5.88 -33.74 -19.04
C MET A 51 -5.47 -33.14 -17.69
N ALA A 52 -4.17 -33.06 -17.39
CA ALA A 52 -3.66 -32.51 -16.12
C ALA A 52 -3.86 -30.98 -16.01
N TYR A 53 -4.04 -30.33 -17.17
CA TYR A 53 -4.16 -28.88 -17.30
C TYR A 53 -5.51 -28.43 -17.84
N SER A 54 -6.40 -29.36 -18.15
CA SER A 54 -7.73 -29.06 -18.67
C SER A 54 -8.51 -28.17 -17.71
N ASN A 55 -9.06 -27.08 -18.23
CA ASN A 55 -9.75 -26.02 -17.48
C ASN A 55 -8.91 -25.33 -16.40
N ARG A 56 -7.58 -25.34 -16.53
CA ARG A 56 -6.67 -24.59 -15.64
C ARG A 56 -6.05 -23.40 -16.36
N SER A 57 -5.80 -22.35 -15.59
CA SER A 57 -4.97 -21.24 -15.99
C SER A 57 -3.51 -21.70 -16.10
N VAL A 58 -2.92 -21.57 -17.29
CA VAL A 58 -1.54 -21.95 -17.58
C VAL A 58 -0.76 -20.76 -18.15
N ARG A 59 0.54 -20.76 -17.89
CA ARG A 59 1.52 -19.87 -18.51
C ARG A 59 2.57 -20.70 -19.22
N THR A 60 2.66 -20.53 -20.52
CA THR A 60 3.57 -21.33 -21.36
C THR A 60 4.28 -20.45 -22.39
N SER A 61 5.43 -20.91 -22.86
CA SER A 61 6.25 -20.22 -23.86
C SER A 61 6.52 -21.13 -25.04
N GLY A 62 6.61 -20.54 -26.22
CA GLY A 62 7.00 -21.25 -27.44
C GLY A 62 7.09 -20.28 -28.62
N ARG A 63 7.39 -20.81 -29.79
CA ARG A 63 7.52 -20.02 -31.02
C ARG A 63 6.15 -19.72 -31.58
N LEU A 64 5.84 -18.45 -31.83
CA LEU A 64 4.57 -18.06 -32.43
C LEU A 64 4.61 -18.30 -33.93
N GLU A 65 3.64 -19.06 -34.46
CA GLU A 65 3.53 -19.37 -35.89
C GLU A 65 2.07 -19.20 -36.37
N ILE A 66 1.88 -19.16 -37.69
CA ILE A 66 0.55 -19.20 -38.32
C ILE A 66 0.30 -20.63 -38.78
N SER A 67 -0.80 -21.23 -38.33
CA SER A 67 -1.25 -22.51 -38.86
C SER A 67 -1.72 -22.34 -40.30
N THR A 68 -1.14 -23.12 -41.20
CA THR A 68 -1.53 -23.21 -42.61
C THR A 68 -2.65 -24.22 -42.85
N ALA A 69 -3.02 -25.00 -41.83
CA ALA A 69 -4.01 -26.07 -41.93
C ALA A 69 -5.46 -25.55 -42.03
N ILE A 70 -5.73 -24.35 -41.53
CA ILE A 70 -7.08 -23.76 -41.49
C ILE A 70 -7.13 -22.56 -42.43
N GLN A 71 -7.55 -22.79 -43.68
CA GLN A 71 -7.46 -21.81 -44.77
C GLN A 71 -8.43 -20.63 -44.68
N ALA A 72 -9.42 -20.66 -43.78
CA ALA A 72 -10.48 -19.64 -43.71
C ALA A 72 -10.15 -18.43 -42.81
N ARG A 73 -9.23 -18.58 -41.84
CA ARG A 73 -8.81 -17.52 -40.92
C ARG A 73 -7.36 -17.69 -40.49
N ARG A 74 -6.65 -16.57 -40.31
CA ARG A 74 -5.34 -16.56 -39.65
C ARG A 74 -5.50 -17.16 -38.27
N THR A 75 -4.89 -18.32 -38.10
CA THR A 75 -4.95 -19.08 -36.86
C THR A 75 -3.55 -19.13 -36.32
N TYR A 76 -3.37 -18.65 -35.09
CA TYR A 76 -2.06 -18.63 -34.45
C TYR A 76 -1.86 -19.91 -33.66
N VAL A 77 -0.63 -20.41 -33.70
CA VAL A 77 -0.21 -21.56 -32.90
C VAL A 77 1.08 -21.24 -32.18
N LEU A 78 1.27 -21.89 -31.04
CA LEU A 78 2.54 -21.93 -30.34
C LEU A 78 3.20 -23.28 -30.63
N THR A 79 4.46 -23.26 -31.05
CA THR A 79 5.24 -24.48 -31.34
C THR A 79 6.52 -24.54 -30.51
N ASP A 80 6.99 -25.74 -30.15
CA ASP A 80 8.31 -25.94 -29.55
C ASP A 80 9.27 -26.66 -30.50
N SER A 81 10.50 -26.91 -30.03
CA SER A 81 11.54 -27.62 -30.80
C SER A 81 11.20 -29.09 -31.10
N MET A 82 10.23 -29.68 -30.40
CA MET A 82 9.74 -31.04 -30.60
C MET A 82 8.44 -31.08 -31.43
N ILE A 83 8.06 -29.96 -32.05
CA ILE A 83 6.86 -29.80 -32.89
C ILE A 83 5.55 -29.96 -32.09
N ASN A 84 5.60 -29.85 -30.75
CA ASN A 84 4.37 -29.79 -29.96
C ASN A 84 3.63 -28.49 -30.29
N THR A 85 2.36 -28.61 -30.62
CA THR A 85 1.57 -27.48 -31.14
C THR A 85 0.35 -27.22 -30.25
N ALA A 86 0.18 -25.98 -29.80
CA ALA A 86 -1.02 -25.51 -29.13
C ALA A 86 -1.72 -24.42 -29.97
N LEU A 87 -3.03 -24.55 -30.11
CA LEU A 87 -3.88 -23.57 -30.77
C LEU A 87 -4.07 -22.34 -29.89
N LEU A 88 -3.91 -21.13 -30.43
CA LEU A 88 -4.07 -19.90 -29.68
C LEU A 88 -5.37 -19.19 -30.06
N GLN A 89 -6.20 -18.89 -29.05
CA GLN A 89 -7.43 -18.14 -29.22
C GLN A 89 -7.45 -16.94 -28.26
N PRO A 90 -7.20 -15.71 -28.73
CA PRO A 90 -7.27 -14.54 -27.86
C PRO A 90 -8.73 -14.30 -27.45
N VAL A 91 -8.94 -13.89 -26.20
CA VAL A 91 -10.23 -13.35 -25.79
C VAL A 91 -10.52 -12.02 -26.51
N PRO A 92 -11.78 -11.64 -26.69
CA PRO A 92 -12.16 -10.44 -27.46
C PRO A 92 -11.42 -9.16 -27.03
N GLU A 93 -11.09 -9.04 -25.75
CA GLU A 93 -10.51 -7.85 -25.14
C GLU A 93 -9.07 -7.59 -25.58
N ILE A 94 -8.29 -8.64 -25.87
CA ILE A 94 -6.90 -8.51 -26.31
C ILE A 94 -6.71 -8.87 -27.78
N GLY A 95 -7.75 -9.35 -28.47
CA GLY A 95 -7.65 -9.84 -29.85
C GLY A 95 -7.07 -8.82 -30.83
N ALA A 96 -7.51 -7.55 -30.76
CA ALA A 96 -7.01 -6.50 -31.65
C ALA A 96 -5.54 -6.14 -31.39
N GLU A 97 -5.14 -6.10 -30.12
CA GLU A 97 -3.75 -5.81 -29.73
C GLU A 97 -2.83 -6.96 -30.13
N PHE A 98 -3.26 -8.19 -29.86
CA PHE A 98 -2.54 -9.39 -30.25
C PHE A 98 -2.39 -9.47 -31.76
N GLU A 99 -3.42 -9.24 -32.57
CA GLU A 99 -3.31 -9.29 -34.04
C GLU A 99 -2.27 -8.28 -34.58
N SER A 100 -2.27 -7.07 -34.03
CA SER A 100 -1.31 -6.00 -34.39
C SER A 100 0.14 -6.38 -34.07
N ASP A 101 0.36 -7.11 -32.99
CA ASP A 101 1.70 -7.45 -32.51
C ASP A 101 2.17 -8.84 -32.95
N ALA A 102 1.26 -9.79 -33.16
CA ALA A 102 1.54 -11.17 -33.53
C ALA A 102 2.40 -11.25 -34.79
N MET A 103 2.13 -10.40 -35.79
CA MET A 103 2.93 -10.32 -37.01
C MET A 103 4.41 -10.00 -36.76
N LYS A 104 4.73 -9.21 -35.71
CA LYS A 104 6.11 -8.87 -35.32
C LYS A 104 6.76 -9.99 -34.49
N PHE A 105 5.96 -10.89 -33.93
CA PHE A 105 6.38 -11.98 -33.06
C PHE A 105 6.50 -13.31 -33.81
N LEU A 106 6.03 -13.39 -35.06
CA LEU A 106 6.11 -14.60 -35.88
C LEU A 106 7.55 -15.13 -35.93
N GLY A 107 7.66 -16.43 -35.69
CA GLY A 107 8.92 -17.14 -35.65
C GLY A 107 9.79 -16.85 -34.42
N ARG A 108 9.26 -16.17 -33.40
CA ARG A 108 9.99 -15.81 -32.17
C ARG A 108 9.29 -16.35 -30.94
N GLU A 109 10.06 -16.52 -29.86
CA GLU A 109 9.54 -17.00 -28.58
C GLU A 109 8.56 -15.98 -27.99
N THR A 110 7.34 -16.43 -27.71
CA THR A 110 6.25 -15.65 -27.13
C THR A 110 5.71 -16.42 -25.94
N GLN A 111 5.46 -15.73 -24.84
CA GLN A 111 4.80 -16.30 -23.67
C GLN A 111 3.32 -15.99 -23.72
N ILE A 112 2.49 -16.99 -23.45
CA ILE A 112 1.03 -16.91 -23.43
C ILE A 112 0.53 -17.30 -22.04
N THR A 113 -0.48 -16.58 -21.54
CA THR A 113 -1.20 -16.92 -20.30
C THR A 113 -2.69 -17.01 -20.57
N GLY A 114 -3.27 -18.17 -20.28
CA GLY A 114 -4.64 -18.49 -20.66
C GLY A 114 -5.17 -19.79 -20.09
N LEU A 115 -6.41 -20.11 -20.46
CA LEU A 115 -7.08 -21.36 -20.10
C LEU A 115 -6.70 -22.46 -21.09
N ALA A 116 -6.10 -23.54 -20.58
CA ALA A 116 -5.84 -24.73 -21.38
C ALA A 116 -7.09 -25.60 -21.51
N GLN A 117 -7.38 -26.03 -22.74
CA GLN A 117 -8.49 -26.91 -23.08
C GLN A 117 -7.99 -28.02 -23.98
N GLU A 118 -8.42 -29.24 -23.69
CA GLU A 118 -8.17 -30.38 -24.56
C GLU A 118 -9.02 -30.28 -25.83
N LEU A 119 -8.38 -30.45 -26.98
CA LEU A 119 -9.06 -30.57 -28.26
C LEU A 119 -9.30 -32.05 -28.57
N GLN A 120 -10.54 -32.36 -28.96
CA GLN A 120 -10.88 -33.68 -29.47
C GLN A 120 -10.33 -33.82 -30.90
N VAL A 121 -9.15 -34.43 -31.01
CA VAL A 121 -8.49 -34.65 -32.31
C VAL A 121 -8.96 -35.99 -32.89
N SER A 122 -9.70 -35.95 -33.99
CA SER A 122 -10.13 -37.15 -34.72
C SER A 122 -9.07 -37.56 -35.73
N GLY A 123 -8.14 -38.43 -35.31
CA GLY A 123 -7.08 -38.96 -36.17
C GLY A 123 -5.68 -38.86 -35.53
N GLY A 124 -4.79 -39.78 -35.92
CA GLY A 124 -3.44 -39.91 -35.35
C GLY A 124 -2.39 -38.94 -35.90
N ASP A 125 -2.79 -37.82 -36.49
CA ASP A 125 -1.85 -36.83 -37.04
C ASP A 125 -1.13 -36.11 -35.88
N PRO A 126 0.19 -36.31 -35.71
CA PRO A 126 0.95 -35.68 -34.64
C PRO A 126 1.11 -34.16 -34.81
N THR A 127 0.77 -33.62 -35.98
CA THR A 127 0.88 -32.18 -36.27
C THR A 127 -0.38 -31.39 -35.91
N GLN A 128 -1.48 -32.06 -35.56
CA GLN A 128 -2.70 -31.40 -35.10
C GLN A 128 -2.57 -30.97 -33.64
N ALA A 129 -2.98 -29.73 -33.36
CA ALA A 129 -3.01 -29.21 -32.01
C ALA A 129 -3.96 -30.03 -31.13
N ARG A 130 -3.43 -30.64 -30.07
CA ARG A 130 -4.20 -31.40 -29.06
C ARG A 130 -4.71 -30.51 -27.93
N VAL A 131 -4.21 -29.29 -27.85
CA VAL A 131 -4.58 -28.31 -26.83
C VAL A 131 -4.93 -26.99 -27.52
N ALA A 132 -5.99 -26.36 -27.04
CA ALA A 132 -6.29 -24.97 -27.29
C ALA A 132 -6.04 -24.15 -26.02
N ILE A 133 -5.48 -22.97 -26.19
CA ILE A 133 -5.30 -21.99 -25.13
C ILE A 133 -6.15 -20.78 -25.45
N THR A 134 -7.24 -20.62 -24.71
CA THR A 134 -8.01 -19.36 -24.73
C THR A 134 -7.30 -18.37 -23.82
N PHE A 135 -6.63 -17.37 -24.38
CA PHE A 135 -5.68 -16.55 -23.64
C PHE A 135 -6.12 -15.09 -23.53
N TRP A 136 -5.74 -14.48 -22.41
CA TRP A 136 -6.04 -13.09 -22.08
C TRP A 136 -4.78 -12.25 -21.86
N GLN A 137 -3.61 -12.87 -21.93
CA GLN A 137 -2.32 -12.24 -21.71
C GLN A 137 -1.26 -12.87 -22.60
N PHE A 138 -0.39 -12.03 -23.15
CA PHE A 138 0.77 -12.45 -23.93
C PHE A 138 1.94 -11.51 -23.65
N LEU A 139 3.15 -12.06 -23.76
CA LEU A 139 4.40 -11.31 -23.68
C LEU A 139 5.21 -11.66 -24.92
N GLY A 140 5.40 -10.66 -25.78
CA GLY A 140 6.22 -10.79 -26.98
C GLY A 140 7.69 -11.10 -26.66
N PRO A 141 8.44 -11.57 -27.65
CA PRO A 141 9.87 -11.79 -27.50
C PRO A 141 10.57 -10.51 -27.02
N PRO A 142 11.55 -10.62 -26.11
CA PRO A 142 12.34 -9.46 -25.72
C PRO A 142 12.97 -8.84 -26.98
N GLU A 143 12.90 -7.50 -27.08
CA GLU A 143 13.53 -6.78 -28.19
C GLU A 143 15.03 -7.08 -28.20
N GLU A 144 15.56 -7.59 -29.32
CA GLU A 144 16.99 -7.83 -29.50
C GLU A 144 17.69 -6.47 -29.62
N ILE A 145 18.52 -6.16 -28.62
CA ILE A 145 19.32 -4.95 -28.61
C ILE A 145 20.54 -5.20 -29.51
N LYS A 146 20.58 -4.57 -30.69
CA LYS A 146 21.77 -4.56 -31.55
C LYS A 146 22.63 -3.34 -31.22
N GLY A 147 23.78 -3.57 -30.58
CA GLY A 147 24.75 -2.53 -30.23
C GLY A 147 24.44 -1.77 -28.92
N PRO A 148 25.29 -0.81 -28.51
CA PRO A 148 25.10 -0.06 -27.28
C PRO A 148 23.84 0.82 -27.38
N LEU A 149 22.94 0.70 -26.38
CA LEU A 149 21.74 1.53 -26.31
C LEU A 149 22.13 2.99 -26.07
N LYS A 150 21.71 3.86 -26.98
CA LYS A 150 21.67 5.31 -26.73
C LYS A 150 20.36 5.62 -26.02
N PHE A 151 20.44 6.28 -24.88
CA PHE A 151 19.28 6.68 -24.10
C PHE A 151 19.46 8.11 -23.57
N VAL A 152 18.34 8.75 -23.29
CA VAL A 152 18.28 10.01 -22.55
C VAL A 152 18.05 9.68 -21.07
N GLU A 153 18.78 10.33 -20.17
CA GLU A 153 18.50 10.21 -18.74
C GLU A 153 17.17 10.91 -18.44
N ALA A 154 16.25 10.18 -17.81
CA ALA A 154 14.95 10.69 -17.39
C ALA A 154 14.69 10.30 -15.93
N ASN A 155 13.82 11.06 -15.27
CA ASN A 155 13.27 10.73 -13.96
C ASN A 155 11.77 10.40 -14.09
N LEU A 156 11.23 9.68 -13.12
CA LEU A 156 9.80 9.29 -13.16
C LEU A 156 8.88 10.51 -13.08
N GLU A 157 9.27 11.52 -12.31
CA GLU A 157 8.59 12.81 -12.28
C GLU A 157 8.40 13.39 -13.70
N GLY A 158 9.48 13.48 -14.48
CA GLY A 158 9.44 14.07 -15.81
C GLY A 158 8.55 13.30 -16.78
N LEU A 159 8.50 11.97 -16.64
CA LEU A 159 7.65 11.09 -17.44
C LEU A 159 6.16 11.18 -17.08
N VAL A 160 5.85 11.36 -15.80
CA VAL A 160 4.45 11.40 -15.31
C VAL A 160 3.88 12.81 -15.37
N SER A 161 4.66 13.84 -15.03
CA SER A 161 4.23 15.25 -15.05
C SER A 161 4.09 15.83 -16.47
N ARG A 162 4.82 15.26 -17.44
CA ARG A 162 4.80 15.70 -18.85
C ARG A 162 4.58 14.49 -19.77
N PRO A 163 3.40 13.85 -19.67
CA PRO A 163 3.08 12.66 -20.45
C PRO A 163 3.18 12.96 -21.95
N GLY A 164 3.66 12.00 -22.74
CA GLY A 164 3.82 12.15 -24.19
C GLY A 164 5.12 12.82 -24.63
N LYS A 165 5.76 13.64 -23.78
CA LYS A 165 6.94 14.44 -24.19
C LYS A 165 8.14 13.59 -24.61
N GLN A 166 8.32 12.44 -23.97
CA GLN A 166 9.43 11.52 -24.23
C GLN A 166 8.95 10.24 -24.93
N ASP A 167 7.68 10.17 -25.35
CA ASP A 167 7.13 8.98 -25.97
C ASP A 167 7.92 8.61 -27.24
N GLY A 168 8.20 7.32 -27.39
CA GLY A 168 9.02 6.80 -28.49
C GLY A 168 10.53 7.04 -28.37
N GLN A 169 10.99 7.90 -27.45
CA GLN A 169 12.42 8.07 -27.16
C GLN A 169 12.90 6.93 -26.25
N THR A 170 14.13 6.48 -26.46
CA THR A 170 14.75 5.54 -25.52
C THR A 170 15.21 6.32 -24.30
N VAL A 171 14.63 6.04 -23.14
CA VAL A 171 14.96 6.69 -21.87
C VAL A 171 15.56 5.67 -20.90
N ARG A 172 16.44 6.15 -20.03
CA ARG A 172 16.90 5.43 -18.85
C ARG A 172 16.26 6.07 -17.62
N VAL A 173 15.52 5.28 -16.86
CA VAL A 173 14.92 5.68 -15.59
C VAL A 173 15.30 4.72 -14.49
N VAL A 174 15.30 5.21 -13.26
CA VAL A 174 15.56 4.41 -12.06
C VAL A 174 14.38 4.57 -11.12
N GLY A 175 13.94 3.48 -10.51
CA GLY A 175 12.87 3.49 -9.51
C GLY A 175 12.88 2.25 -8.64
N LYS A 176 12.20 2.32 -7.49
CA LYS A 176 12.00 1.18 -6.60
C LYS A 176 10.99 0.22 -7.20
N PHE A 177 11.32 -1.07 -7.23
CA PHE A 177 10.42 -2.14 -7.64
C PHE A 177 9.24 -2.28 -6.67
N ARG A 178 8.01 -2.32 -7.20
CA ARG A 178 6.76 -2.41 -6.43
C ARG A 178 5.92 -3.64 -6.78
N GLY A 179 6.54 -4.63 -7.44
CA GLY A 179 5.86 -5.84 -7.91
C GLY A 179 4.82 -5.54 -8.99
N ARG A 180 3.82 -6.42 -9.12
CA ARG A 180 2.64 -6.23 -9.98
C ARG A 180 1.65 -5.26 -9.34
N ASN A 181 2.15 -4.07 -8.99
CA ASN A 181 1.39 -3.03 -8.30
C ASN A 181 0.84 -3.46 -6.93
N LEU A 182 1.63 -4.19 -6.13
CA LEU A 182 1.23 -4.78 -4.84
C LEU A 182 0.83 -3.75 -3.76
N TYR A 183 1.01 -2.46 -4.04
CA TYR A 183 0.75 -1.34 -3.14
C TYR A 183 -0.28 -0.35 -3.70
N GLY A 184 -0.92 -0.65 -4.83
CA GLY A 184 -1.92 0.24 -5.44
C GLY A 184 -1.35 1.60 -5.87
N ASP A 185 -0.07 1.64 -6.27
CA ASP A 185 0.60 2.88 -6.70
C ASP A 185 0.02 3.40 -8.03
N LEU A 186 -0.60 2.53 -8.84
CA LEU A 186 -1.31 2.88 -10.07
C LEU A 186 -2.74 2.30 -10.07
N PRO A 187 -3.69 2.85 -10.87
CA PRO A 187 -5.03 2.28 -10.97
C PRO A 187 -4.99 0.83 -11.48
N ALA A 188 -5.59 -0.12 -10.76
CA ALA A 188 -5.55 -1.54 -11.12
C ALA A 188 -6.01 -1.83 -12.56
N ARG A 189 -7.08 -1.14 -13.01
CA ARG A 189 -7.60 -1.24 -14.39
C ARG A 189 -6.63 -0.79 -15.49
N SER A 190 -5.50 -0.19 -15.12
CA SER A 190 -4.46 0.25 -16.05
C SER A 190 -3.37 -0.80 -16.29
N GLU A 191 -3.38 -1.93 -15.58
CA GLU A 191 -2.53 -3.08 -15.92
C GLU A 191 -2.87 -3.58 -17.32
N ARG A 192 -1.86 -3.72 -18.21
CA ARG A 192 -2.09 -4.24 -19.58
C ARG A 192 -1.79 -5.73 -19.65
N ALA A 193 -0.76 -6.20 -18.97
CA ALA A 193 -0.38 -7.60 -18.91
C ALA A 193 -0.01 -8.05 -17.49
N SER A 194 -0.16 -9.34 -17.16
CA SER A 194 0.28 -9.90 -15.86
C SER A 194 1.79 -9.84 -15.65
N SER A 195 2.53 -9.70 -16.74
CA SER A 195 3.96 -9.47 -16.71
C SER A 195 4.32 -8.02 -16.48
N ASP A 196 3.36 -7.11 -16.41
CA ASP A 196 3.61 -5.72 -16.10
C ASP A 196 3.87 -5.58 -14.60
N TRP A 197 4.80 -4.69 -14.28
CA TRP A 197 5.19 -4.42 -12.91
C TRP A 197 5.47 -2.94 -12.76
N VAL A 198 5.52 -2.47 -11.52
CA VAL A 198 5.60 -1.04 -11.23
C VAL A 198 6.98 -0.69 -10.71
N ILE A 199 7.52 0.42 -11.20
CA ILE A 199 8.59 1.16 -10.52
C ILE A 199 8.04 2.47 -9.98
N LYS A 200 8.54 2.87 -8.81
CA LYS A 200 8.15 4.09 -8.13
C LYS A 200 9.35 4.87 -7.63
N ASP A 201 9.27 6.18 -7.74
CA ASP A 201 10.20 7.13 -7.14
C ASP A 201 9.40 8.29 -6.57
N ASP A 202 9.55 8.51 -5.27
CA ASP A 202 8.74 9.43 -4.46
C ASP A 202 7.22 9.30 -4.73
N LEU A 203 6.60 10.32 -5.34
CA LEU A 203 5.17 10.36 -5.68
C LEU A 203 4.83 9.74 -7.03
N TYR A 204 5.83 9.42 -7.85
CA TYR A 204 5.66 9.08 -9.26
C TYR A 204 5.85 7.59 -9.48
N ALA A 205 4.87 6.96 -10.12
CA ALA A 205 4.89 5.55 -10.47
C ALA A 205 4.60 5.35 -11.96
N VAL A 206 5.21 4.34 -12.56
CA VAL A 206 4.99 3.95 -13.95
C VAL A 206 4.92 2.45 -14.08
N TRP A 207 4.11 1.98 -15.03
CA TRP A 207 4.13 0.57 -15.43
C TRP A 207 5.35 0.29 -16.28
N VAL A 208 5.97 -0.87 -16.06
CA VAL A 208 7.04 -1.41 -16.88
C VAL A 208 6.52 -2.68 -17.53
N SER A 209 6.60 -2.72 -18.86
CA SER A 209 6.07 -3.80 -19.70
C SER A 209 7.16 -4.37 -20.60
N GLY A 210 6.88 -5.50 -21.27
CA GLY A 210 7.75 -6.07 -22.30
C GLY A 210 8.97 -6.85 -21.79
N ARG A 211 9.34 -6.72 -20.51
CA ARG A 211 10.35 -7.57 -19.86
C ARG A 211 9.99 -7.89 -18.42
N LYS A 212 10.31 -9.11 -17.99
CA LYS A 212 10.27 -9.52 -16.58
C LYS A 212 11.39 -8.83 -15.80
N PRO A 213 11.20 -8.57 -14.49
CA PRO A 213 12.25 -8.02 -13.62
C PRO A 213 13.27 -9.12 -13.28
N LYS A 214 14.06 -9.53 -14.28
CA LYS A 214 15.11 -10.53 -14.17
C LYS A 214 16.31 -10.17 -15.04
N GLY A 215 17.48 -10.70 -14.67
CA GLY A 215 18.72 -10.54 -15.42
C GLY A 215 19.79 -11.55 -14.99
N PRO A 216 21.03 -11.39 -15.47
CA PRO A 216 22.10 -12.34 -15.15
C PRO A 216 22.36 -12.38 -13.63
N GLY A 217 22.12 -13.54 -13.01
CA GLY A 217 22.35 -13.77 -11.58
C GLY A 217 21.28 -13.18 -10.64
N TRP A 218 20.14 -12.70 -11.16
CA TRP A 218 19.07 -12.17 -10.32
C TRP A 218 17.69 -12.29 -10.96
N GLU A 219 16.68 -12.50 -10.12
CA GLU A 219 15.27 -12.54 -10.50
C GLU A 219 14.44 -11.97 -9.34
N LEU A 220 13.45 -11.16 -9.65
CA LEU A 220 12.49 -10.64 -8.68
C LEU A 220 11.11 -11.19 -9.00
N ASP A 221 10.43 -11.70 -7.99
CA ASP A 221 9.05 -12.14 -8.14
C ASP A 221 8.10 -10.95 -7.95
N ALA A 222 7.36 -10.62 -9.00
CA ALA A 222 6.40 -9.52 -8.99
C ALA A 222 5.19 -9.77 -8.05
N SER A 223 4.98 -11.00 -7.61
CA SER A 223 3.91 -11.37 -6.66
C SER A 223 4.34 -11.30 -5.19
N LEU A 224 5.65 -11.17 -4.91
CA LEU A 224 6.19 -11.27 -3.55
C LEU A 224 6.59 -9.92 -2.98
N LYS A 225 5.92 -9.50 -1.89
CA LYS A 225 6.25 -8.25 -1.18
C LYS A 225 7.71 -8.17 -0.73
N ARG A 226 8.35 -9.30 -0.38
CA ARG A 226 9.76 -9.35 0.05
C ARG A 226 10.77 -8.92 -1.03
N ASP A 227 10.41 -9.04 -2.31
CA ASP A 227 11.29 -8.69 -3.43
C ASP A 227 11.15 -7.22 -3.83
N THR A 228 10.17 -6.52 -3.27
CA THR A 228 9.92 -5.09 -3.50
C THR A 228 10.92 -4.20 -2.76
N GLY A 229 11.01 -2.92 -3.17
CA GLY A 229 11.90 -1.92 -2.57
C GLY A 229 13.32 -1.91 -3.14
N LYS A 230 13.71 -2.94 -3.93
CA LYS A 230 14.98 -2.93 -4.67
C LYS A 230 14.95 -1.87 -5.77
N TRP A 231 16.07 -1.21 -5.98
CA TRP A 231 16.20 -0.21 -7.03
C TRP A 231 16.51 -0.87 -8.36
N ILE A 232 15.72 -0.49 -9.37
CA ILE A 232 15.79 -1.05 -10.71
C ILE A 232 15.99 0.08 -11.71
N GLU A 233 17.02 -0.08 -12.53
CA GLU A 233 17.22 0.70 -13.74
C GLU A 233 16.43 0.04 -14.87
N VAL A 234 15.62 0.84 -15.55
CA VAL A 234 14.86 0.44 -16.74
C VAL A 234 15.29 1.34 -17.89
N VAL A 235 15.84 0.73 -18.94
CA VAL A 235 16.01 1.39 -20.23
C VAL A 235 14.88 0.92 -21.14
N GLY A 236 14.09 1.85 -21.66
CA GLY A 236 12.92 1.52 -22.46
C GLY A 236 12.33 2.72 -23.18
N ARG A 237 11.23 2.49 -23.88
CA ARG A 237 10.47 3.56 -24.53
C ARG A 237 9.22 3.86 -23.73
N PRO A 238 9.00 5.11 -23.28
CA PRO A 238 7.77 5.46 -22.62
C PRO A 238 6.64 5.56 -23.65
N GLU A 239 5.44 5.24 -23.21
CA GLU A 239 4.20 5.36 -23.96
C GLU A 239 3.12 5.81 -22.98
N THR A 240 2.45 6.91 -23.29
CA THR A 240 1.33 7.40 -22.49
C THR A 240 0.01 6.99 -23.12
N ARG A 241 -0.86 6.36 -22.34
CA ARG A 241 -2.22 6.02 -22.79
C ARG A 241 -3.21 6.27 -21.67
N ASN A 242 -4.32 6.94 -22.00
CA ASN A 242 -5.39 7.27 -21.05
C ASN A 242 -4.87 7.95 -19.77
N GLY A 243 -3.82 8.77 -19.89
CA GLY A 243 -3.20 9.48 -18.77
C GLY A 243 -2.27 8.63 -17.88
N VAL A 244 -2.01 7.37 -18.23
CA VAL A 244 -1.05 6.50 -17.51
C VAL A 244 0.19 6.29 -18.37
N THR A 245 1.36 6.46 -17.76
CA THR A 245 2.65 6.26 -18.42
C THR A 245 3.14 4.83 -18.24
N TYR A 246 3.47 4.18 -19.35
CA TYR A 246 4.07 2.86 -19.43
C TYR A 246 5.47 2.98 -20.00
N ILE A 247 6.37 2.09 -19.61
CA ILE A 247 7.69 1.96 -20.21
C ILE A 247 7.81 0.57 -20.78
N LYS A 248 7.91 0.46 -22.10
CA LYS A 248 8.26 -0.79 -22.76
C LYS A 248 9.75 -1.03 -22.58
N ALA A 249 10.09 -1.90 -21.63
CA ALA A 249 11.46 -2.16 -21.23
C ALA A 249 12.25 -2.87 -22.32
N MET A 250 13.35 -2.27 -22.72
CA MET A 250 14.37 -2.88 -23.56
C MET A 250 15.45 -3.55 -22.71
N GLN A 251 15.73 -3.00 -21.52
CA GLN A 251 16.72 -3.54 -20.60
C GLN A 251 16.34 -3.23 -19.15
N VAL A 252 16.65 -4.16 -18.26
CA VAL A 252 16.37 -4.04 -16.82
C VAL A 252 17.62 -4.48 -16.05
N ARG A 253 18.01 -3.73 -15.02
CA ARG A 253 19.15 -4.03 -14.14
C ARG A 253 18.84 -3.65 -12.70
N ILE A 254 19.37 -4.40 -11.74
CA ILE A 254 19.47 -3.92 -10.35
C ILE A 254 20.52 -2.82 -10.31
N THR A 255 20.22 -1.75 -9.58
CA THR A 255 21.10 -0.60 -9.40
C THR A 255 21.00 -0.08 -7.97
N ASP A 256 21.86 0.88 -7.62
CA ASP A 256 21.76 1.63 -6.39
C ASP A 256 20.71 2.75 -6.52
N PRO A 257 20.19 3.28 -5.39
CA PRO A 257 19.37 4.49 -5.42
C PRO A 257 20.04 5.57 -6.27
N PRO A 258 19.26 6.32 -7.09
CA PRO A 258 19.80 7.45 -7.81
C PRO A 258 20.41 8.39 -6.79
N ARG A 259 21.69 8.73 -6.98
CA ARG A 259 22.31 9.78 -6.17
C ARG A 259 21.49 11.04 -6.40
N PRO A 260 21.03 11.74 -5.34
CA PRO A 260 20.34 13.01 -5.51
C PRO A 260 21.19 13.87 -6.43
N THR A 261 20.66 14.23 -7.59
CA THR A 261 21.35 15.17 -8.49
C THR A 261 21.42 16.47 -7.71
N ALA A 262 22.62 16.82 -7.28
CA ALA A 262 22.92 18.03 -6.53
C ALA A 262 22.72 19.25 -7.45
N ASP A 263 21.47 19.60 -7.72
CA ASP A 263 21.07 20.88 -8.30
C ASP A 263 19.63 21.30 -7.94
N ALA A 264 18.93 20.50 -7.12
CA ALA A 264 17.91 21.07 -6.25
C ALA A 264 18.61 21.51 -4.97
N ALA A 265 18.59 22.81 -4.67
CA ALA A 265 18.80 23.25 -3.29
C ALA A 265 17.92 22.35 -2.40
N PRO A 266 18.43 21.85 -1.26
CA PRO A 266 17.63 20.98 -0.40
C PRO A 266 16.25 21.61 -0.24
N PRO A 267 15.15 20.87 -0.47
CA PRO A 267 13.83 21.42 -0.21
C PRO A 267 13.89 22.06 1.17
N PRO A 268 13.36 23.30 1.35
CA PRO A 268 13.40 23.95 2.65
C PRO A 268 12.93 22.90 3.66
N PRO A 269 13.69 22.70 4.77
CA PRO A 269 13.40 21.65 5.72
C PRO A 269 11.88 21.68 5.98
N PRO A 270 11.20 20.51 5.92
CA PRO A 270 9.77 20.45 6.14
C PRO A 270 9.44 21.36 7.31
N PRO A 271 8.46 22.28 7.18
CA PRO A 271 8.17 23.22 8.26
C PRO A 271 8.05 22.42 9.54
N GLU A 272 8.84 22.80 10.56
CA GLU A 272 8.86 22.08 11.83
C GLU A 272 7.41 21.83 12.23
N ARG A 273 7.04 20.54 12.38
CA ARG A 273 5.67 20.21 12.77
C ARG A 273 5.39 21.01 14.05
N PRO A 274 4.27 21.77 14.11
CA PRO A 274 3.96 22.54 15.29
C PRO A 274 4.11 21.64 16.52
N LYS A 275 5.01 22.04 17.42
CA LYS A 275 5.27 21.31 18.66
C LYS A 275 3.98 21.35 19.50
N VAL A 276 3.27 20.23 19.55
CA VAL A 276 2.03 20.11 20.31
C VAL A 276 2.40 19.87 21.78
N PRO A 277 1.96 20.72 22.72
CA PRO A 277 2.24 20.51 24.13
C PRO A 277 1.57 19.24 24.64
N PRO A 278 2.13 18.62 25.69
CA PRO A 278 1.48 17.50 26.33
C PRO A 278 0.17 17.93 26.97
N VAL A 279 -0.85 17.08 26.85
CA VAL A 279 -2.17 17.23 27.48
C VAL A 279 -2.64 15.89 28.03
N VAL A 280 -3.42 15.92 29.10
CA VAL A 280 -4.14 14.74 29.57
C VAL A 280 -5.23 14.40 28.55
N VAL A 281 -5.23 13.19 28.01
CA VAL A 281 -6.26 12.72 27.07
C VAL A 281 -7.29 11.83 27.73
N PHE A 282 -6.91 11.17 28.82
CA PHE A 282 -7.77 10.22 29.52
C PHE A 282 -7.34 10.05 30.97
N ALA A 283 -8.30 9.70 31.84
CA ALA A 283 -8.00 9.34 33.22
C ALA A 283 -8.94 8.22 33.69
N LEU A 284 -8.46 7.37 34.60
CA LEU A 284 -9.25 6.39 35.34
C LEU A 284 -8.98 6.54 36.84
N PRO A 285 -10.01 6.60 37.70
CA PRO A 285 -11.42 6.89 37.37
C PRO A 285 -11.58 8.14 36.47
N LEU A 286 -12.73 8.27 35.81
CA LEU A 286 -13.02 9.42 34.97
C LEU A 286 -13.08 10.70 35.81
N ASP A 287 -12.74 11.83 35.20
CA ASP A 287 -12.88 13.13 35.85
C ASP A 287 -14.36 13.43 36.15
N GLY A 288 -14.65 13.72 37.42
CA GLY A 288 -16.00 13.88 37.95
C GLY A 288 -16.70 12.58 38.34
N GLU A 289 -16.01 11.43 38.28
CA GLU A 289 -16.59 10.14 38.66
C GLU A 289 -16.98 10.12 40.14
N GLY A 290 -18.21 9.65 40.37
CA GLY A 290 -18.73 9.35 41.70
C GLY A 290 -18.55 7.88 42.04
N ASP A 291 -18.70 7.57 43.32
CA ASP A 291 -18.61 6.20 43.86
C ASP A 291 -17.27 5.51 43.58
N VAL A 292 -16.18 6.29 43.55
CA VAL A 292 -14.83 5.76 43.40
C VAL A 292 -14.50 4.81 44.56
N PRO A 293 -14.05 3.58 44.29
CA PRO A 293 -13.67 2.62 45.33
C PRO A 293 -12.60 3.18 46.26
N SER A 294 -12.68 2.83 47.55
CA SER A 294 -11.76 3.35 48.56
C SER A 294 -10.31 2.90 48.39
N ASP A 295 -10.04 1.86 47.60
CA ASP A 295 -8.70 1.35 47.27
C ASP A 295 -8.25 1.72 45.85
N SER A 296 -8.90 2.71 45.24
CA SER A 296 -8.64 3.11 43.85
C SER A 296 -7.24 3.67 43.64
N ARG A 297 -6.67 3.32 42.49
CA ARG A 297 -5.50 3.98 41.89
C ARG A 297 -5.96 4.88 40.75
N PHE A 298 -5.22 5.96 40.54
CA PHE A 298 -5.52 6.91 39.46
C PHE A 298 -4.55 6.69 38.31
N VAL A 299 -5.06 6.52 37.10
CA VAL A 299 -4.26 6.41 35.88
C VAL A 299 -4.55 7.64 35.04
N VAL A 300 -3.51 8.36 34.64
CA VAL A 300 -3.60 9.56 33.79
C VAL A 300 -2.83 9.31 32.52
N GLN A 301 -3.51 9.35 31.37
CA GLN A 301 -2.90 9.15 30.06
C GLN A 301 -2.68 10.48 29.34
N PHE A 302 -1.51 10.60 28.71
CA PHE A 302 -1.11 11.78 27.95
C PHE A 302 -1.15 11.52 26.43
N ASN A 303 -1.29 12.58 25.63
CA ASN A 303 -1.24 12.47 24.17
C ASN A 303 0.14 12.05 23.64
N LYS A 304 1.21 12.28 24.41
CA LYS A 304 2.60 11.99 24.05
C LYS A 304 3.42 11.54 25.25
N ASP A 305 4.66 11.13 24.97
CA ASP A 305 5.59 10.64 25.98
C ASP A 305 6.05 11.80 26.89
N MET A 306 5.94 11.58 28.20
CA MET A 306 6.34 12.52 29.24
C MET A 306 7.76 12.22 29.76
N ASP A 307 8.44 13.24 30.30
CA ASP A 307 9.65 13.05 31.08
C ASP A 307 9.28 12.65 32.52
N GLU A 308 9.54 11.38 32.87
CA GLU A 308 9.21 10.81 34.17
C GLU A 308 9.85 11.56 35.35
N ALA A 309 11.04 12.14 35.14
CA ALA A 309 11.73 12.88 36.19
C ALA A 309 10.95 14.14 36.63
N THR A 310 10.09 14.67 35.76
CA THR A 310 9.33 15.91 36.02
C THR A 310 8.04 15.68 36.80
N PHE A 311 7.61 14.44 37.01
CA PHE A 311 6.42 14.15 37.83
C PHE A 311 6.68 14.31 39.32
N LYS A 312 7.92 14.07 39.76
CA LYS A 312 8.29 14.21 41.16
C LYS A 312 8.02 15.66 41.61
N ASP A 313 7.41 15.80 42.79
CA ASP A 313 7.04 17.07 43.41
C ASP A 313 5.97 17.90 42.65
N HIS A 314 5.49 17.41 41.50
CA HIS A 314 4.48 18.09 40.67
C HIS A 314 3.16 17.33 40.54
N VAL A 315 3.03 16.19 41.22
CA VAL A 315 1.78 15.42 41.28
C VAL A 315 1.32 15.36 42.72
N MET A 316 0.13 15.87 42.99
CA MET A 316 -0.41 15.98 44.36
C MET A 316 -1.84 15.44 44.44
N LEU A 317 -2.11 14.67 45.48
CA LEU A 317 -3.46 14.27 45.88
C LEU A 317 -3.88 15.06 47.11
N ARG A 318 -5.13 15.49 47.17
CA ARG A 318 -5.71 16.13 48.37
C ARG A 318 -7.20 15.90 48.49
N TYR A 319 -7.71 15.95 49.72
CA TYR A 319 -9.14 16.07 49.95
C TYR A 319 -9.61 17.51 49.73
N VAL A 320 -10.82 17.66 49.21
CA VAL A 320 -11.46 18.95 49.01
C VAL A 320 -12.12 19.42 50.31
N GLY A 321 -11.95 20.72 50.61
CA GLY A 321 -12.56 21.38 51.75
C GLY A 321 -11.68 21.36 53.02
N PRO A 322 -12.26 21.66 54.20
CA PRO A 322 -11.50 21.61 55.44
C PRO A 322 -11.02 20.20 55.74
N VAL A 323 -9.87 20.10 56.41
CA VAL A 323 -9.37 18.84 56.97
C VAL A 323 -10.34 18.37 58.04
N LEU A 324 -10.90 17.17 57.86
CA LEU A 324 -11.80 16.55 58.81
C LEU A 324 -11.03 15.58 59.72
N PRO A 325 -11.54 15.30 60.94
CA PRO A 325 -10.94 14.29 61.80
C PRO A 325 -10.80 12.95 61.08
N GLY A 326 -9.56 12.45 61.01
CA GLY A 326 -9.24 11.19 60.35
C GLY A 326 -8.88 11.32 58.87
N ASP A 327 -8.98 12.50 58.25
CA ASP A 327 -8.31 12.76 56.97
C ASP A 327 -6.79 12.59 57.15
N ARG A 328 -6.15 11.99 56.16
CA ARG A 328 -4.69 11.81 56.13
C ARG A 328 -4.10 12.66 55.01
N GLU A 329 -2.87 13.10 55.24
CA GLU A 329 -2.04 13.67 54.19
C GLU A 329 -1.58 12.54 53.26
N PHE A 330 -1.48 12.83 51.96
CA PHE A 330 -1.15 11.85 50.92
C PHE A 330 0.38 11.69 50.75
N ASP A 331 1.12 11.68 51.85
CA ASP A 331 2.60 11.67 51.85
C ASP A 331 3.20 10.34 51.37
N GLY A 332 2.39 9.28 51.40
CA GLY A 332 2.74 7.93 50.95
C GLY A 332 2.49 7.66 49.46
N VAL A 333 2.15 8.69 48.68
CA VAL A 333 1.83 8.54 47.25
C VAL A 333 3.00 7.94 46.49
N LYS A 334 2.70 6.94 45.67
CA LYS A 334 3.65 6.32 44.74
C LYS A 334 3.26 6.64 43.32
N LEU A 335 4.24 7.12 42.56
CA LEU A 335 4.11 7.41 41.15
C LEU A 335 4.83 6.33 40.35
N SER A 336 4.23 5.88 39.26
CA SER A 336 4.87 5.01 38.28
C SER A 336 4.42 5.43 36.89
N TYR A 337 5.38 5.65 35.99
CA TYR A 337 5.09 6.01 34.62
C TYR A 337 5.41 4.87 33.66
N ASP A 338 4.45 4.53 32.80
CA ASP A 338 4.65 3.59 31.68
C ASP A 338 4.73 4.40 30.39
N GLN A 339 5.95 4.57 29.87
CA GLN A 339 6.20 5.31 28.63
C GLN A 339 5.50 4.65 27.43
N GLY A 340 5.43 3.31 27.38
CA GLY A 340 4.77 2.58 26.29
C GLY A 340 3.26 2.82 26.25
N ARG A 341 2.64 3.10 27.41
CA ARG A 341 1.22 3.45 27.53
C ARG A 341 0.95 4.94 27.63
N ARG A 342 1.99 5.77 27.77
CA ARG A 342 1.93 7.21 28.07
C ARG A 342 1.07 7.48 29.30
N ALA A 343 1.21 6.63 30.31
CA ALA A 343 0.29 6.58 31.44
C ALA A 343 1.04 6.73 32.77
N LEU A 344 0.67 7.75 33.54
CA LEU A 344 1.07 7.93 34.93
C LEU A 344 0.07 7.22 35.83
N THR A 345 0.54 6.28 36.63
CA THR A 345 -0.22 5.68 37.72
C THR A 345 0.13 6.36 39.03
N VAL A 346 -0.89 6.82 39.74
CA VAL A 346 -0.81 7.44 41.06
C VAL A 346 -1.51 6.51 42.05
N ASP A 347 -0.73 5.88 42.91
CA ASP A 347 -1.21 5.06 44.01
C ASP A 347 -1.24 5.93 45.28
N PRO A 348 -2.40 6.18 45.90
CA PRO A 348 -2.50 6.94 47.14
C PRO A 348 -1.69 6.36 48.30
N GLY A 349 -1.33 5.07 48.23
CA GLY A 349 -0.58 4.36 49.26
C GLY A 349 -1.42 3.96 50.47
N ASP A 350 -2.71 4.33 50.51
CA ASP A 350 -3.63 4.07 51.61
C ASP A 350 -5.09 4.17 51.13
N VAL A 351 -6.02 3.76 52.01
CA VAL A 351 -7.46 3.75 51.74
C VAL A 351 -8.03 5.17 51.74
N LEU A 352 -8.69 5.53 50.64
CA LEU A 352 -9.43 6.76 50.45
C LEU A 352 -10.65 6.83 51.38
N ARG A 353 -10.92 8.01 51.93
CA ARG A 353 -11.99 8.22 52.88
C ARG A 353 -13.37 8.21 52.21
N PRO A 354 -14.30 7.33 52.63
CA PRO A 354 -15.64 7.27 52.06
C PRO A 354 -16.37 8.61 52.09
N GLY A 355 -17.11 8.90 51.02
CA GLY A 355 -17.90 10.12 50.87
C GLY A 355 -17.09 11.42 50.71
N ARG A 356 -15.76 11.40 50.80
CA ARG A 356 -14.92 12.58 50.55
C ARG A 356 -14.72 12.81 49.05
N GLN A 357 -14.54 14.08 48.69
CA GLN A 357 -14.11 14.47 47.36
C GLN A 357 -12.59 14.66 47.34
N ILE A 358 -11.94 14.19 46.30
CA ILE A 358 -10.49 14.20 46.10
C ILE A 358 -10.16 14.99 44.84
N GLU A 359 -9.06 15.73 44.90
CA GLU A 359 -8.41 16.33 43.74
C GLU A 359 -7.05 15.67 43.50
N LEU A 360 -6.82 15.20 42.28
CA LEU A 360 -5.50 14.91 41.74
C LEU A 360 -5.06 16.13 40.93
N MET A 361 -4.03 16.81 41.42
CA MET A 361 -3.49 18.03 40.84
C MET A 361 -2.17 17.71 40.12
N LEU A 362 -2.11 18.09 38.85
CA LEU A 362 -0.88 18.13 38.06
C LEU A 362 -0.38 19.57 38.09
N LEU A 363 0.70 19.82 38.82
CA LEU A 363 1.26 21.15 39.05
C LEU A 363 2.13 21.62 37.86
N PRO A 364 2.36 22.94 37.71
CA PRO A 364 3.25 23.46 36.67
C PRO A 364 4.68 22.94 36.85
N GLY A 365 5.34 22.50 35.78
CA GLY A 365 6.71 21.95 35.82
C GLY A 365 6.83 20.57 35.18
N ILE A 366 5.72 19.86 35.02
CA ILE A 366 5.66 18.61 34.25
C ILE A 366 5.89 18.91 32.76
N SER A 367 6.81 18.19 32.12
CA SER A 367 7.12 18.35 30.70
C SER A 367 7.26 17.04 29.94
N ASP A 368 7.19 17.13 28.61
CA ASP A 368 7.54 16.02 27.73
C ASP A 368 9.04 15.88 27.49
N LEU A 369 9.42 14.84 26.75
CA LEU A 369 10.82 14.59 26.34
C LEU A 369 11.40 15.68 25.41
N ASP A 370 10.56 16.54 24.84
CA ASP A 370 10.95 17.68 24.00
C ASP A 370 11.06 19.00 24.79
N GLY A 371 10.80 18.96 26.11
CA GLY A 371 10.83 20.12 27.01
C GLY A 371 9.59 21.01 26.98
N LEU A 372 8.48 20.59 26.34
CA LEU A 372 7.22 21.34 26.37
C LEU A 372 6.47 21.03 27.66
N THR A 373 5.91 22.06 28.29
CA THR A 373 5.17 21.92 29.55
C THR A 373 3.75 21.41 29.33
N LEU A 374 3.27 20.64 30.31
CA LEU A 374 1.88 20.19 30.38
C LEU A 374 0.94 21.39 30.38
N VAL A 375 -0.07 21.35 29.51
CA VAL A 375 -1.16 22.31 29.48
C VAL A 375 -2.48 21.64 29.83
N ALA A 376 -3.42 22.45 30.33
CA ALA A 376 -4.74 21.98 30.72
C ALA A 376 -5.50 21.34 29.54
N ARG A 377 -6.34 20.35 29.86
CA ARG A 377 -7.33 19.81 28.91
C ARG A 377 -8.15 20.93 28.23
N PRO A 378 -8.54 20.78 26.96
CA PRO A 378 -9.31 21.78 26.22
C PRO A 378 -10.53 22.28 27.00
N GLY A 379 -10.67 23.61 27.11
CA GLY A 379 -11.78 24.25 27.81
C GLY A 379 -11.69 24.23 29.34
N LYS A 380 -10.55 23.80 29.92
CA LYS A 380 -10.27 23.87 31.35
C LYS A 380 -9.17 24.88 31.63
N GLN A 381 -9.29 25.58 32.75
CA GLN A 381 -8.25 26.45 33.29
C GLN A 381 -8.28 26.30 34.80
N PHE A 382 -7.11 26.16 35.40
CA PHE A 382 -6.95 25.96 36.84
C PHE A 382 -5.96 26.99 37.37
N ASP A 383 -6.24 27.53 38.55
CA ASP A 383 -5.33 28.44 39.22
C ASP A 383 -4.28 27.61 39.99
N GLY A 384 -3.01 27.90 39.76
CA GLY A 384 -1.88 27.20 40.41
C GLY A 384 -1.65 25.74 40.00
N ALA A 385 -2.37 25.19 39.01
CA ALA A 385 -2.20 23.83 38.49
C ALA A 385 -2.21 23.80 36.95
N ALA A 386 -1.47 22.87 36.37
CA ALA A 386 -1.50 22.59 34.93
C ALA A 386 -2.78 21.82 34.54
N ASP A 387 -3.22 20.84 35.34
CA ASP A 387 -4.53 20.20 35.22
C ASP A 387 -5.02 19.71 36.60
N VAL A 388 -6.33 19.54 36.76
CA VAL A 388 -6.94 19.01 37.98
C VAL A 388 -8.03 18.02 37.60
N LEU A 389 -7.97 16.82 38.19
CA LEU A 389 -8.96 15.77 38.08
C LEU A 389 -9.68 15.62 39.43
N ARG A 390 -11.01 15.51 39.40
CA ARG A 390 -11.85 15.48 40.60
C ARG A 390 -12.59 14.16 40.72
N PHE A 391 -12.67 13.62 41.93
CA PHE A 391 -13.29 12.33 42.19
C PHE A 391 -14.10 12.38 43.48
N ARG A 392 -15.17 11.58 43.58
CA ARG A 392 -15.89 11.38 44.83
C ARG A 392 -15.83 9.91 45.23
N VAL A 393 -15.29 9.65 46.43
CA VAL A 393 -15.21 8.31 46.99
C VAL A 393 -16.61 7.84 47.37
N GLY A 394 -16.93 6.58 47.06
CA GLY A 394 -18.18 5.95 47.47
C GLY A 394 -18.39 5.97 48.99
N THR A 395 -19.63 5.90 49.43
CA THR A 395 -20.02 5.91 50.85
C THR A 395 -19.85 4.56 51.52
#